data_AF-A0A3N6DLL2-F1
#
_entry.id   AF-A0A3N6DLL2-F1
#
_cell.length_a   1.000
_cell.length_b   1.000
_cell.length_c   1.000
_cell.angle_alpha   90.00
_cell.angle_beta   90.00
_cell.angle_gamma   90.00
#
_symmetry.space_group_name_H-M   'P 1'
#
loop_
_entity.id
_entity.type
_entity.pdbx_description
1 polymer ?
#
loop_
_entity_poly.entity_id
_entity_poly.type
_entity_poly.pdbx_seq_one_letter_code
_entity_poly.pdbx_strand_id
1 'polypeptide(L)'
;MHGFSHVTGGGLANNLARVIPDGLHATVDRGTWTPGAVFDLVGKAGQVEQLELEKTLNMGVGMIAIVPADSVDAALTTLADRGVDSWVAGEITERGDHATGAELTGGYAR
;
A
#
# COMPACT_ATOMS: atom_id res chain seq x y z
N MET A 1 11.98 -4.00 12.48
CA MET A 1 10.87 -3.15 12.01
C MET A 1 11.41 -1.75 11.76
N HIS A 2 11.14 -1.17 10.60
CA HIS A 2 11.65 0.14 10.20
C HIS A 2 10.59 1.24 10.25
N GLY A 3 9.32 0.90 9.99
CA GLY A 3 8.25 1.87 10.06
C GLY A 3 6.87 1.28 9.83
N PHE A 4 5.86 2.11 10.03
CA PHE A 4 4.46 1.82 9.71
C PHE A 4 3.83 3.02 9.03
N SER A 5 2.91 2.76 8.12
CA SER A 5 2.03 3.76 7.51
C SER A 5 0.58 3.34 7.71
N HIS A 6 -0.18 4.14 8.46
CA HIS A 6 -1.62 3.99 8.56
C HIS A 6 -2.28 4.65 7.34
N VAL A 7 -3.00 3.87 6.54
CA VAL A 7 -3.63 4.37 5.32
C VAL A 7 -4.98 4.98 5.66
N THR A 8 -5.01 6.31 5.65
CA THR A 8 -6.21 7.11 5.96
C THR A 8 -6.53 8.04 4.77
N GLY A 9 -7.14 9.20 5.01
CA GLY A 9 -7.38 10.19 3.97
C GLY A 9 -6.09 10.60 3.24
N GLY A 10 -6.17 10.79 1.93
CA GLY A 10 -5.01 11.10 1.08
C GLY A 10 -4.42 9.90 0.34
N GLY A 11 -4.88 8.68 0.62
CA GLY A 11 -4.55 7.50 -0.17
C GLY A 11 -3.27 6.78 0.21
N LEU A 12 -3.09 5.57 -0.31
CA LEU A 12 -1.99 4.67 0.08
C LEU A 12 -0.60 5.26 -0.25
N ALA A 13 -0.36 5.65 -1.51
CA ALA A 13 0.95 6.19 -1.91
C ALA A 13 1.32 7.44 -1.11
N ASN A 14 0.36 8.33 -0.86
CA ASN A 14 0.64 9.58 -0.17
C ASN A 14 0.93 9.35 1.31
N ASN A 15 0.19 8.45 1.97
CA ASN A 15 0.46 8.07 3.36
C ASN A 15 1.81 7.34 3.49
N LEU A 16 2.17 6.49 2.52
CA LEU A 16 3.45 5.79 2.53
C LEU A 16 4.61 6.75 2.28
N ALA A 17 4.52 7.63 1.28
CA ALA A 17 5.56 8.60 0.95
C ALA A 17 5.96 9.50 2.13
N ARG A 18 5.06 9.77 3.09
CA ARG A 18 5.34 10.57 4.29
C ARG A 18 6.24 9.89 5.32
N VAL A 19 6.33 8.56 5.28
CA VAL A 19 7.13 7.79 6.24
C VAL A 19 8.40 7.22 5.61
N ILE A 20 8.56 7.32 4.29
CA ILE A 20 9.77 6.90 3.59
C ILE A 20 10.83 8.01 3.73
N PRO A 21 12.03 7.69 4.24
CA PRO A 21 13.13 8.65 4.31
C PRO A 21 13.55 9.17 2.93
N ASP A 22 14.10 10.39 2.92
CA ASP A 22 14.78 10.92 1.74
C ASP A 22 15.88 9.95 1.27
N GLY A 23 15.98 9.76 -0.04
CA GLY A 23 16.93 8.80 -0.64
C GLY A 23 16.39 7.39 -0.83
N LEU A 24 15.17 7.08 -0.36
CA LEU A 24 14.49 5.80 -0.61
C LEU A 24 13.20 5.97 -1.42
N HIS A 25 12.70 4.87 -1.98
CA HIS A 25 11.43 4.80 -2.69
C HIS A 25 10.68 3.53 -2.33
N ALA A 26 9.36 3.63 -2.15
CA ALA A 26 8.48 2.48 -1.96
C ALA A 26 7.64 2.21 -3.21
N THR A 27 7.71 0.99 -3.71
CA THR A 27 6.84 0.52 -4.79
C THR A 27 5.86 -0.49 -4.24
N VAL A 28 4.57 -0.28 -4.50
CA VAL A 28 3.49 -1.19 -4.08
C VAL A 28 2.75 -1.71 -5.30
N ASP A 29 2.71 -3.03 -5.48
CA ASP A 29 2.08 -3.66 -6.64
C ASP A 29 0.59 -3.92 -6.36
N ARG A 30 -0.28 -3.23 -7.12
CA ARG A 30 -1.74 -3.42 -7.06
C ARG A 30 -2.15 -4.85 -7.36
N GLY A 31 -1.36 -5.60 -8.12
CA GLY A 31 -1.62 -7.00 -8.46
C GLY A 31 -1.59 -7.94 -7.26
N THR A 32 -1.13 -7.47 -6.09
CA THR A 32 -1.06 -8.30 -4.88
C THR A 32 -2.38 -8.38 -4.10
N TRP A 33 -3.39 -7.57 -4.44
CA TRP A 33 -4.71 -7.66 -3.80
C TRP A 33 -5.87 -7.21 -4.68
N THR A 34 -7.07 -7.58 -4.25
CA THR A 34 -8.34 -7.14 -4.84
C THR A 34 -9.06 -6.22 -3.86
N PRO A 35 -9.33 -4.95 -4.22
CA PRO A 35 -10.15 -4.06 -3.41
C PRO A 35 -11.56 -4.63 -3.20
N GLY A 36 -12.15 -4.40 -2.04
CA GLY A 36 -13.53 -4.81 -1.77
C GLY A 36 -14.54 -4.19 -2.75
N ALA A 37 -15.59 -4.92 -3.11
CA ALA A 37 -16.61 -4.52 -4.09
C ALA A 37 -17.29 -3.17 -3.79
N VAL A 38 -17.24 -2.71 -2.55
CA VAL A 38 -17.73 -1.37 -2.15
C VAL A 38 -16.99 -0.25 -2.88
N PHE A 39 -15.69 -0.40 -3.15
CA PHE A 39 -14.91 0.65 -3.83
C PHE A 39 -15.33 0.81 -5.29
N ASP A 40 -15.57 -0.31 -5.99
CA ASP A 40 -16.12 -0.32 -7.34
C ASP A 40 -17.52 0.29 -7.39
N LEU A 41 -18.37 -0.03 -6.40
CA LEU A 41 -19.71 0.53 -6.30
C LEU A 41 -19.65 2.05 -6.12
N VAL A 42 -18.80 2.54 -5.21
CA VAL A 42 -18.61 3.97 -4.95
C VAL A 42 -18.08 4.67 -6.21
N GLY A 43 -17.07 4.10 -6.88
CA GLY A 43 -16.52 4.62 -8.12
C GLY A 43 -17.58 4.78 -9.21
N LYS A 44 -18.37 3.73 -9.45
CA LYS A 44 -19.44 3.74 -10.46
C LYS A 44 -20.56 4.71 -10.11
N ALA A 45 -21.00 4.72 -8.85
CA ALA A 45 -22.09 5.59 -8.41
C ALA A 45 -21.70 7.08 -8.46
N GLY A 46 -20.46 7.40 -8.10
CA GLY A 46 -19.93 8.76 -8.11
C GLY A 46 -19.30 9.21 -9.43
N GLN A 47 -19.21 8.32 -10.44
CA GLN A 47 -18.45 8.55 -11.67
C GLN A 47 -17.00 8.99 -11.40
N VAL A 48 -16.37 8.35 -10.42
CA VAL A 48 -15.01 8.68 -9.94
C VAL A 48 -14.00 7.71 -10.55
N GLU A 49 -12.98 8.27 -11.18
CA GLU A 49 -11.84 7.53 -11.72
C GLU A 49 -11.05 6.82 -10.61
N GLN A 50 -10.46 5.67 -10.93
CA GLN A 50 -9.72 4.85 -9.97
C GLN A 50 -8.63 5.64 -9.23
N LEU A 51 -7.87 6.48 -9.92
CA LEU A 51 -6.80 7.28 -9.30
C LEU A 51 -7.34 8.27 -8.26
N GLU A 52 -8.56 8.77 -8.43
CA GLU A 52 -9.19 9.67 -7.44
C GLU A 52 -9.74 8.89 -6.23
N LEU A 53 -10.23 7.66 -6.46
CA LEU A 53 -10.54 6.74 -5.35
C LEU A 53 -9.30 6.41 -4.54
N GLU A 54 -8.18 6.08 -5.20
CA GLU A 54 -6.91 5.75 -4.54
C GLU A 54 -6.32 6.90 -3.73
N LYS A 55 -6.55 8.15 -4.14
CA LYS A 55 -6.15 9.35 -3.38
C LYS A 55 -7.05 9.64 -2.18
N THR A 56 -8.18 8.96 -2.07
CA THR A 56 -9.20 9.28 -1.06
C THR A 56 -9.42 8.12 -0.08
N LEU A 57 -9.40 6.90 -0.58
CA LEU A 57 -9.76 5.68 0.11
C LEU A 57 -8.54 4.76 0.23
N ASN A 58 -8.60 3.85 1.19
CA ASN A 58 -7.53 2.90 1.46
C ASN A 58 -7.47 1.72 0.48
N MET A 59 -8.52 1.56 -0.35
CA MET A 59 -8.65 0.51 -1.35
C MET A 59 -8.46 -0.92 -0.79
N GLY A 60 -8.79 -1.13 0.49
CA GLY A 60 -8.68 -2.42 1.18
C GLY A 60 -7.43 -2.60 2.03
N VAL A 61 -6.44 -1.71 1.93
CA VAL A 61 -5.20 -1.79 2.71
C VAL A 61 -5.23 -0.75 3.82
N GLY A 62 -5.51 -1.16 5.05
CA GLY A 62 -5.55 -0.25 6.20
C GLY A 62 -4.17 0.17 6.70
N MET A 63 -3.15 -0.67 6.55
CA MET A 63 -1.82 -0.43 7.10
C MET A 63 -0.72 -1.07 6.25
N ILE A 64 0.43 -0.40 6.16
CA ILE A 64 1.67 -0.96 5.62
C ILE A 64 2.73 -0.98 6.71
N ALA A 65 3.39 -2.12 6.88
CA ALA A 65 4.56 -2.28 7.73
C ALA A 65 5.81 -2.38 6.85
N ILE A 66 6.87 -1.64 7.20
CA ILE A 66 8.16 -1.68 6.52
C ILE A 66 9.12 -2.46 7.41
N VAL A 67 9.63 -3.58 6.90
CA VAL A 67 10.49 -4.51 7.64
C VAL A 67 11.74 -4.86 6.82
N PRO A 68 12.85 -5.24 7.46
CA PRO A 68 13.95 -5.92 6.79
C PRO A 68 13.46 -7.14 6.00
N ALA A 69 14.10 -7.44 4.86
CA ALA A 69 13.74 -8.57 4.02
C ALA A 69 13.84 -9.91 4.76
N ASP A 70 14.85 -10.08 5.61
CA ASP A 70 15.06 -11.28 6.44
C ASP A 70 14.02 -11.45 7.57
N SER A 71 13.21 -10.42 7.82
CA SER A 71 12.20 -10.39 8.89
C SER A 71 10.78 -10.58 8.36
N VAL A 72 10.60 -10.71 7.04
CA VAL A 72 9.28 -10.82 6.38
C VAL A 72 8.48 -12.01 6.92
N ASP A 73 9.06 -13.21 6.89
CA ASP A 73 8.36 -14.44 7.31
C ASP A 73 7.95 -14.38 8.79
N ALA A 74 8.84 -13.85 9.64
CA ALA A 74 8.57 -13.66 11.06
C ALA A 74 7.41 -12.66 11.28
N ALA A 75 7.37 -11.57 10.52
CA ALA A 75 6.30 -10.57 10.60
C ALA A 75 4.96 -11.14 10.13
N LEU A 76 4.92 -11.84 8.99
CA LEU A 76 3.71 -12.48 8.48
C LEU A 76 3.16 -13.54 9.45
N THR A 77 4.04 -14.39 10.00
CA THR A 77 3.67 -15.39 11.01
C THR A 77 3.06 -14.71 12.25
N THR A 78 3.73 -13.67 12.75
CA THR A 78 3.29 -12.92 13.93
C THR A 78 1.90 -12.29 13.73
N LEU A 79 1.60 -11.79 12.53
CA LEU A 79 0.30 -11.21 12.17
C LEU A 79 -0.77 -12.28 12.00
N ALA A 80 -0.44 -13.39 11.34
CA ALA A 80 -1.34 -14.54 11.18
C ALA A 80 -1.75 -15.13 12.53
N ASP A 81 -0.81 -15.29 13.47
CA ASP A 81 -1.08 -15.77 14.84
C ASP A 81 -2.06 -14.85 15.62
N ARG A 82 -2.21 -13.61 15.18
CA ARG A 82 -3.13 -12.61 15.75
C ARG A 82 -4.41 -12.45 14.95
N GLY A 83 -4.61 -13.26 13.91
CA GLY A 83 -5.78 -13.19 13.02
C GLY A 83 -5.78 -11.95 12.12
N VAL A 84 -4.60 -11.41 11.79
CA VAL A 84 -4.46 -10.27 10.87
C VAL A 84 -3.98 -10.76 9.52
N ASP A 85 -4.84 -10.63 8.50
CA ASP A 85 -4.48 -10.93 7.11
C ASP A 85 -3.37 -9.99 6.65
N SER A 86 -2.29 -10.55 6.13
CA SER A 86 -1.12 -9.80 5.69
C SER A 86 -0.38 -10.52 4.57
N TRP A 87 0.28 -9.76 3.72
CA TRP A 87 1.04 -10.26 2.58
C TRP A 87 2.17 -9.27 2.24
N VAL A 88 3.10 -9.71 1.38
CA VAL A 88 4.12 -8.81 0.80
C VAL A 88 3.48 -8.06 -0.36
N ALA A 89 3.31 -6.75 -0.19
CA ALA A 89 2.66 -5.90 -1.20
C ALA A 89 3.66 -5.18 -2.13
N GLY A 90 4.96 -5.25 -1.83
CA GLY A 90 5.98 -4.53 -2.59
C GLY A 90 7.31 -4.43 -1.84
N GLU A 91 8.12 -3.44 -2.20
CA GLU A 91 9.49 -3.32 -1.73
C GLU A 91 9.95 -1.86 -1.56
N ILE A 92 11.09 -1.69 -0.88
CA ILE A 92 11.79 -0.42 -0.72
C ILE A 92 13.10 -0.48 -1.50
N THR A 93 13.36 0.53 -2.34
CA THR A 93 14.56 0.68 -3.16
C THR A 93 15.21 2.05 -2.93
N GLU A 94 16.36 2.30 -3.55
CA GLU A 94 16.93 3.65 -3.61
C GLU A 94 16.02 4.59 -4.42
N ARG A 95 16.01 5.88 -4.05
CA ARG A 95 15.16 6.93 -4.67
C ARG A 95 15.27 6.97 -6.20
N GLY A 96 16.49 6.85 -6.73
CA GLY A 96 16.79 7.01 -8.15
C GLY A 96 16.13 8.27 -8.74
N ASP A 97 15.54 8.12 -9.92
CA ASP A 97 14.86 9.18 -10.66
C ASP A 97 13.36 9.30 -10.32
N HIS A 98 12.85 8.52 -9.37
CA HIS A 98 11.43 8.55 -9.04
C HIS A 98 11.05 9.91 -8.43
N ALA A 99 9.92 10.48 -8.86
CA ALA A 99 9.50 11.81 -8.43
C ALA A 99 8.94 11.85 -6.99
N THR A 100 8.34 10.76 -6.50
CA THR A 100 7.61 10.72 -5.21
C THR A 100 8.08 9.57 -4.34
N GLY A 101 8.21 9.77 -3.01
CA GLY A 101 8.72 8.75 -2.08
C GLY A 101 8.02 7.39 -2.11
N ALA A 102 6.80 7.31 -2.63
CA ALA A 102 6.11 6.06 -2.91
C ALA A 102 5.27 6.14 -4.20
N GLU A 103 5.02 4.99 -4.82
CA GLU A 103 4.09 4.83 -5.94
C GLU A 103 3.35 3.49 -5.88
N LEU A 104 2.19 3.43 -6.53
CA LEU A 104 1.50 2.18 -6.82
C LEU A 104 1.71 1.81 -8.28
N THR A 105 2.06 0.56 -8.57
CA THR A 105 2.27 0.03 -9.92
C THR A 105 1.24 -1.05 -10.26
N GLY A 106 1.21 -1.50 -11.52
CA GLY A 106 0.28 -2.54 -11.98
C GLY A 106 -1.20 -2.14 -11.93
N GLY A 107 -2.07 -3.15 -12.06
CA GLY A 107 -3.52 -3.03 -11.89
C GLY A 107 -4.02 -3.99 -10.82
N TYR A 108 -5.17 -3.70 -10.22
CA TYR A 108 -5.73 -4.55 -9.16
C TYR A 108 -5.99 -5.98 -9.65
N ALA A 109 -5.74 -6.95 -8.77
CA ALA A 109 -6.11 -8.34 -9.02
C ALA A 109 -7.63 -8.47 -9.21
N ARG A 110 -8.05 -9.38 -10.08
CA ARG A 110 -9.46 -9.63 -10.40
C ARG A 110 -9.98 -10.91 -9.77
#